data_AF-A0A2V9H2L2-F1
#
_entry.id   AF-A0A2V9H2L2-F1
#
_cell.length_a   1.000
_cell.length_b   1.000
_cell.length_c   1.000
_cell.angle_alpha   90.00
_cell.angle_beta   90.00
_cell.angle_gamma   90.00
#
_symmetry.space_group_name_H-M   'P 1'
#
loop_
_entity.id
_entity.type
_entity.pdbx_description
1 polymer ?
#
loop_
_entity_poly.entity_id
_entity_poly.type
_entity_poly.pdbx_seq_one_letter_code
_entity_poly.pdbx_strand_id
1 'polypeptide(L)'
;MLFRTRLVLFGIGAAFLLILLWPLLHAAPDGLEHGELSQFVGRFHPLVVHLPIAFLLLVPLLECAGPVRRWNRVRESAEFVLTLAAITAFVAVFLGWLLAWSGGYEGKLVTTHMWGGFSLAVAVLLCFVLRAWDKRVYGAALLATLALLAWTSDQGGKLTHGETFMTRHMPGKLQTLLRVRAIPNKVQPIKAASVPSTSVNATLAPSPTFFAARVAPIFENKCSNCHNAEKRKG
;
A
#
# COMPACT_ATOMS: atom_id res chain seq x y z
N MET A 1 -21.61 -0.15 -32.14
CA MET A 1 -21.57 -1.37 -31.31
C MET A 1 -20.61 -1.24 -30.12
N LEU A 2 -19.36 -0.81 -30.32
CA LEU A 2 -18.34 -0.73 -29.25
C LEU A 2 -18.76 0.09 -28.01
N PHE A 3 -19.46 1.20 -28.19
CA PHE A 3 -19.94 2.03 -27.07
C PHE A 3 -20.98 1.33 -26.17
N ARG A 4 -21.93 0.58 -26.76
CA ARG A 4 -22.92 -0.20 -25.99
C ARG A 4 -22.25 -1.33 -25.21
N THR A 5 -21.30 -2.04 -25.83
CA THR A 5 -20.54 -3.09 -25.14
C THR A 5 -19.75 -2.55 -23.95
N ARG A 6 -19.12 -1.38 -24.09
CA ARG A 6 -18.41 -0.71 -22.99
C ARG A 6 -19.34 -0.31 -21.85
N LEU A 7 -20.53 0.19 -22.16
CA LEU A 7 -21.52 0.55 -21.14
C LEU A 7 -22.03 -0.68 -20.36
N VAL A 8 -22.20 -1.81 -21.05
CA VAL A 8 -22.58 -3.08 -20.42
C VAL A 8 -21.45 -3.59 -19.51
N LEU A 9 -20.20 -3.60 -19.98
CA LEU A 9 -19.04 -3.98 -19.16
C LEU A 9 -18.87 -3.07 -17.94
N PHE A 10 -19.11 -1.77 -18.11
CA PHE A 10 -19.16 -0.83 -17.00
C PHE A 10 -20.26 -1.16 -16.01
N GLY A 11 -21.48 -1.43 -16.48
CA GLY A 11 -22.61 -1.82 -15.63
C GLY A 11 -22.32 -3.09 -14.83
N ILE A 12 -21.71 -4.10 -15.46
CA ILE A 12 -21.26 -5.32 -14.78
C ILE A 12 -20.22 -4.98 -13.72
N GLY A 13 -19.18 -4.21 -14.07
CA GLY A 13 -18.15 -3.79 -13.12
C GLY A 13 -18.69 -2.97 -11.94
N ALA A 14 -19.65 -2.08 -12.19
CA ALA A 14 -20.30 -1.28 -11.16
C ALA A 14 -21.15 -2.16 -10.23
N ALA A 15 -21.88 -3.14 -10.78
CA ALA A 15 -22.61 -4.12 -9.97
C ALA A 15 -21.66 -4.94 -9.08
N PHE A 16 -20.51 -5.39 -9.61
CA PHE A 16 -19.48 -6.05 -8.80
C PHE A 16 -18.95 -5.16 -7.68
N LEU A 17 -18.70 -3.88 -7.94
CA LEU A 17 -18.27 -2.93 -6.91
C LEU A 17 -19.34 -2.72 -5.82
N LEU A 18 -20.62 -2.68 -6.19
CA LEU A 18 -21.72 -2.60 -5.21
C LEU A 18 -21.82 -3.88 -4.37
N ILE A 19 -21.64 -5.04 -5.00
CA ILE A 19 -21.59 -6.34 -4.30
C ILE A 19 -20.41 -6.40 -3.34
N LEU A 20 -19.24 -5.86 -3.73
CA LEU A 20 -18.06 -5.77 -2.86
C LEU A 20 -18.22 -4.70 -1.77
N LEU A 21 -18.95 -3.61 -2.03
CA LEU A 21 -19.16 -2.55 -1.07
C LEU A 21 -19.96 -3.05 0.16
N TRP A 22 -20.92 -3.94 -0.05
CA TRP A 22 -21.72 -4.53 1.03
C TRP A 22 -20.87 -5.18 2.13
N PRO A 23 -20.02 -6.19 1.86
CA PRO A 23 -19.17 -6.79 2.88
C PRO A 23 -18.13 -5.80 3.45
N LEU A 24 -17.62 -4.86 2.64
CA LEU A 24 -16.69 -3.83 3.15
C LEU A 24 -17.32 -2.93 4.23
N LEU A 25 -18.63 -2.68 4.15
CA LEU A 25 -19.37 -1.86 5.11
C LEU A 25 -19.83 -2.66 6.33
N HIS A 26 -20.25 -3.91 6.15
CA HIS A 26 -20.89 -4.72 7.20
C HIS A 26 -19.96 -5.70 7.90
N ALA A 27 -18.87 -6.09 7.25
CA ALA A 27 -17.85 -7.01 7.75
C ALA A 27 -16.48 -6.32 7.70
N ALA A 28 -16.39 -5.19 8.38
CA ALA A 28 -15.12 -4.49 8.56
C ALA A 28 -14.17 -5.34 9.42
N PRO A 29 -12.84 -5.18 9.25
CA PRO A 29 -11.86 -5.90 10.06
C PRO A 29 -12.05 -5.56 11.55
N ASP A 30 -12.46 -6.56 12.32
CA ASP A 30 -12.82 -6.50 13.73
C ASP A 30 -11.69 -6.98 14.66
N GLY A 31 -10.52 -7.32 14.08
CA GLY A 31 -9.36 -7.83 14.81
C GLY A 31 -9.44 -9.32 15.15
N LEU A 32 -10.53 -10.01 14.80
CA LEU A 32 -10.70 -11.44 15.07
C LEU A 32 -10.23 -12.30 13.89
N GLU A 33 -9.79 -13.52 14.21
CA GLU A 33 -9.48 -14.50 13.19
C GLU A 33 -10.74 -15.26 12.77
N HIS A 34 -10.99 -15.31 11.46
CA HIS A 34 -12.11 -16.04 10.86
C HIS A 34 -11.59 -17.23 10.06
N GLY A 35 -12.49 -18.15 9.67
CA GLY A 35 -12.20 -19.50 9.16
C GLY A 35 -10.92 -19.71 8.33
N GLU A 36 -10.32 -20.90 8.45
CA GLU A 36 -9.02 -21.22 7.86
C GLU A 36 -8.98 -21.05 6.33
N LEU A 37 -10.09 -21.37 5.64
CA LEU A 37 -10.18 -21.21 4.19
C LEU A 37 -10.10 -19.75 3.76
N SER A 38 -10.76 -18.83 4.48
CA SER A 38 -10.71 -17.40 4.14
C SER A 38 -9.32 -16.83 4.39
N GLN A 39 -8.63 -17.26 5.44
CA GLN A 39 -7.22 -16.89 5.66
C GLN A 39 -6.31 -17.44 4.56
N PHE A 40 -6.47 -18.71 4.19
CA PHE A 40 -5.67 -19.34 3.13
C PHE A 40 -5.84 -18.60 1.80
N VAL A 41 -7.09 -18.33 1.40
CA VAL A 41 -7.40 -17.62 0.15
C VAL A 41 -6.95 -16.16 0.22
N GLY A 42 -7.20 -15.47 1.33
CA GLY A 42 -6.81 -14.07 1.53
C GLY A 42 -5.30 -13.85 1.43
N ARG A 43 -4.48 -14.82 1.86
CA ARG A 43 -3.00 -14.74 1.77
C ARG A 43 -2.45 -14.66 0.34
N PHE A 44 -3.26 -14.93 -0.69
CA PHE A 44 -2.87 -14.67 -2.08
C PHE A 44 -2.96 -13.20 -2.49
N HIS A 45 -3.53 -12.32 -1.65
CA HIS A 45 -3.64 -10.89 -1.95
C HIS A 45 -2.31 -10.25 -2.39
N PRO A 46 -1.18 -10.41 -1.66
CA PRO A 46 0.11 -9.85 -2.08
C PRO A 46 0.58 -10.36 -3.45
N LEU A 47 0.22 -11.58 -3.85
CA LEU A 47 0.55 -12.10 -5.17
C LEU A 47 -0.30 -11.38 -6.25
N VAL A 48 -1.60 -11.29 -6.02
CA VAL A 48 -2.53 -10.73 -7.01
C VAL A 48 -2.35 -9.22 -7.20
N VAL A 49 -1.98 -8.45 -6.16
CA VAL A 49 -1.79 -6.99 -6.29
C VAL A 49 -0.70 -6.59 -7.28
N HIS A 50 0.28 -7.46 -7.58
CA HIS A 50 1.31 -7.15 -8.57
C HIS A 50 0.74 -6.99 -9.98
N LEU A 51 -0.36 -7.69 -10.30
CA LEU A 51 -1.01 -7.64 -11.60
C LEU A 51 -1.62 -6.27 -11.91
N PRO A 52 -2.57 -5.72 -11.11
CA PRO A 52 -3.14 -4.41 -11.39
C PRO A 52 -2.07 -3.31 -11.30
N ILE A 53 -1.08 -3.42 -10.41
CA ILE A 53 0.05 -2.47 -10.34
C ILE A 53 0.80 -2.44 -11.68
N ALA A 54 1.24 -3.61 -12.15
CA ALA A 54 2.01 -3.71 -13.39
C ALA A 54 1.19 -3.22 -14.60
N PHE A 55 -0.08 -3.62 -14.70
CA PHE A 55 -0.93 -3.20 -15.81
C PHE A 55 -1.24 -1.70 -15.79
N LEU A 56 -1.51 -1.10 -14.62
CA LEU A 56 -1.76 0.34 -14.53
C LEU A 56 -0.53 1.16 -14.88
N LEU A 57 0.67 0.71 -14.53
CA LEU A 57 1.91 1.35 -14.95
C LEU A 57 2.19 1.15 -16.46
N LEU A 58 1.74 0.03 -17.04
CA LEU A 58 1.90 -0.27 -18.47
C LEU A 58 0.96 0.56 -19.37
N VAL A 59 -0.28 0.82 -18.95
CA VAL A 59 -1.25 1.60 -19.73
C VAL A 59 -0.72 2.96 -20.24
N PRO A 60 -0.15 3.86 -19.42
CA PRO A 60 0.37 5.14 -19.89
C PRO A 60 1.56 4.95 -20.85
N LEU A 61 2.42 3.94 -20.64
CA LEU A 61 3.51 3.61 -21.57
C LEU A 61 2.97 3.26 -22.97
N LEU A 62 1.89 2.47 -23.03
CA LEU A 62 1.23 2.11 -24.29
C LEU A 62 0.51 3.31 -24.94
N GLU A 63 -0.07 4.22 -24.15
CA GLU A 63 -0.65 5.46 -24.68
C GLU A 63 0.40 6.42 -25.25
N CYS A 64 1.54 6.57 -24.56
CA CYS A 64 2.65 7.42 -24.99
C CYS A 64 3.39 6.87 -26.23
N ALA A 65 3.25 5.58 -26.54
CA ALA A 65 3.80 4.96 -27.75
C ALA A 65 3.04 5.36 -29.04
N GLY A 66 1.82 5.90 -28.91
CA GLY A 66 0.90 6.22 -30.02
C GLY A 66 1.31 7.28 -31.06
N PRO A 67 2.14 8.31 -30.78
CA PRO A 67 2.51 9.29 -31.79
C PRO A 67 3.57 8.77 -32.78
N VAL A 68 4.22 7.63 -32.48
CA VAL A 68 5.14 6.97 -33.41
C VAL A 68 4.32 6.10 -34.36
N ARG A 69 4.19 6.49 -35.64
CA ARG A 69 3.37 5.82 -36.66
C ARG A 69 3.60 4.30 -36.77
N ARG A 70 4.78 3.81 -36.39
CA ARG A 70 5.15 2.39 -36.33
C ARG A 70 4.44 1.60 -35.21
N TRP A 71 3.95 2.28 -34.17
CA TRP A 71 3.45 1.68 -32.93
C TRP A 71 1.94 1.85 -32.70
N ASN A 72 1.17 2.28 -33.72
CA ASN A 72 -0.29 2.42 -33.60
C ASN A 72 -0.99 1.14 -33.09
N ARG A 73 -0.54 -0.05 -33.51
CA ARG A 73 -1.07 -1.34 -33.03
C ARG A 73 -0.80 -1.61 -31.53
N VAL A 74 0.30 -1.05 -30.99
CA VAL A 74 0.66 -1.20 -29.58
C VAL A 74 -0.30 -0.40 -28.68
N ARG A 75 -0.75 0.76 -29.16
CA ARG A 75 -1.74 1.59 -28.46
C ARG A 75 -3.12 0.92 -28.39
N GLU A 76 -3.50 0.15 -29.41
CA GLU A 76 -4.76 -0.62 -29.38
C GLU A 76 -4.78 -1.63 -28.23
N SER A 77 -3.61 -2.17 -27.83
CA SER A 77 -3.49 -3.06 -26.68
C SER A 77 -3.74 -2.38 -25.33
N ALA A 78 -3.67 -1.06 -25.24
CA ALA A 78 -3.86 -0.36 -23.96
C ALA A 78 -5.28 -0.51 -23.39
N GLU A 79 -6.30 -0.66 -24.24
CA GLU A 79 -7.67 -0.97 -23.78
C GLU A 79 -7.77 -2.38 -23.18
N PHE A 80 -7.14 -3.36 -23.83
CA PHE A 80 -7.07 -4.72 -23.33
C PHE A 80 -6.33 -4.79 -21.98
N VAL A 81 -5.19 -4.12 -21.87
CA VAL A 81 -4.41 -4.04 -20.61
C VAL A 81 -5.19 -3.31 -19.52
N LEU A 82 -5.90 -2.22 -19.84
CA LEU A 82 -6.76 -1.51 -18.88
C LEU A 82 -7.91 -2.40 -18.37
N THR A 83 -8.43 -3.28 -19.23
CA THR A 83 -9.48 -4.24 -18.87
C THR A 83 -8.92 -5.31 -17.91
N LEU A 84 -7.73 -5.84 -18.19
CA LEU A 84 -7.03 -6.76 -17.28
C LEU A 84 -6.70 -6.09 -15.93
N ALA A 85 -6.31 -4.81 -15.95
CA ALA A 85 -6.10 -4.03 -14.74
C ALA A 85 -7.38 -3.94 -13.90
N ALA A 86 -8.53 -3.68 -14.52
CA ALA A 86 -9.82 -3.60 -13.82
C ALA A 86 -10.21 -4.95 -13.18
N ILE A 87 -10.13 -6.04 -13.95
CA ILE A 87 -10.48 -7.39 -13.47
C ILE A 87 -9.58 -7.78 -12.30
N THR A 88 -8.26 -7.64 -12.47
CA THR A 88 -7.30 -8.01 -11.42
C THR A 88 -7.37 -7.09 -10.20
N ALA A 89 -7.76 -5.82 -10.36
CA ALA A 89 -8.04 -4.92 -9.25
C ALA A 89 -9.24 -5.39 -8.42
N PHE A 90 -10.33 -5.84 -9.04
CA PHE A 90 -11.49 -6.39 -8.30
C PHE A 90 -11.10 -7.64 -7.51
N VAL A 91 -10.36 -8.56 -8.12
CA VAL A 91 -9.86 -9.76 -7.43
C VAL A 91 -8.94 -9.36 -6.27
N ALA A 92 -8.03 -8.40 -6.48
CA ALA A 92 -7.13 -7.91 -5.43
C ALA A 92 -7.89 -7.29 -4.26
N VAL A 93 -8.91 -6.45 -4.52
CA VAL A 93 -9.75 -5.84 -3.48
C VAL A 93 -10.52 -6.90 -2.69
N PHE A 94 -11.12 -7.87 -3.39
CA PHE A 94 -11.83 -8.97 -2.74
C PHE A 94 -10.91 -9.78 -1.82
N LEU A 95 -9.74 -10.22 -2.33
CA LEU A 95 -8.76 -10.98 -1.55
C LEU A 95 -8.19 -10.14 -0.40
N GLY A 96 -8.00 -8.84 -0.60
CA GLY A 96 -7.49 -7.92 0.42
C GLY A 96 -8.48 -7.72 1.56
N TRP A 97 -9.76 -7.53 1.24
CA TRP A 97 -10.83 -7.52 2.23
C TRP A 97 -10.92 -8.85 2.98
N LEU A 98 -10.89 -9.97 2.25
CA LEU A 98 -10.93 -11.31 2.86
C LEU A 98 -9.75 -11.52 3.82
N LEU A 99 -8.55 -11.10 3.44
CA LEU A 99 -7.35 -11.16 4.29
C LEU A 99 -7.47 -10.26 5.52
N ALA A 100 -7.97 -9.02 5.35
CA ALA A 100 -8.11 -8.08 6.45
C ALA A 100 -9.16 -8.57 7.47
N TRP A 101 -10.31 -9.04 6.98
CA TRP A 101 -11.41 -9.54 7.81
C TRP A 101 -11.08 -10.86 8.50
N SER A 102 -10.48 -11.83 7.79
CA SER A 102 -10.18 -13.14 8.38
C SER A 102 -8.87 -13.21 9.15
N GLY A 103 -7.94 -12.30 8.86
CA GLY A 103 -6.57 -12.36 9.34
C GLY A 103 -6.32 -11.61 10.64
N GLY A 104 -7.35 -11.25 11.42
CA GLY A 104 -7.19 -10.54 12.69
C GLY A 104 -6.47 -9.19 12.58
N TYR A 105 -6.64 -8.49 11.44
CA TYR A 105 -6.08 -7.16 11.24
C TYR A 105 -7.07 -6.10 11.72
N GLU A 106 -6.57 -5.06 12.37
CA GLU A 106 -7.41 -3.95 12.84
C GLU A 106 -6.69 -2.59 12.78
N GLY A 107 -7.48 -1.54 12.90
CA GLY A 107 -7.00 -0.17 13.07
C GLY A 107 -7.03 0.70 11.81
N LYS A 108 -6.77 1.99 12.02
CA LYS A 108 -6.94 3.03 11.00
C LYS A 108 -6.12 2.81 9.73
N LEU A 109 -4.90 2.28 9.84
CA LEU A 109 -4.04 2.06 8.67
C LEU A 109 -4.60 0.96 7.76
N VAL A 110 -5.12 -0.13 8.34
CA VAL A 110 -5.76 -1.24 7.61
C VAL A 110 -7.00 -0.73 6.87
N THR A 111 -7.87 0.01 7.55
CA THR A 111 -9.08 0.57 6.93
C THR A 111 -8.76 1.59 5.87
N THR A 112 -7.77 2.48 6.08
CA THR A 112 -7.37 3.48 5.08
C THR A 112 -6.79 2.80 3.83
N HIS A 113 -6.00 1.73 3.98
CA HIS A 113 -5.51 0.94 2.85
C HIS A 113 -6.64 0.21 2.11
N MET A 114 -7.57 -0.41 2.84
CA MET A 114 -8.74 -1.10 2.28
C MET A 114 -9.59 -0.16 1.41
N TRP A 115 -9.94 1.01 1.95
CA TRP A 115 -10.68 2.04 1.19
C TRP A 115 -9.87 2.58 0.01
N GLY A 116 -8.54 2.71 0.15
CA GLY A 116 -7.65 3.06 -0.96
C GLY A 116 -7.68 2.04 -2.09
N GLY A 117 -7.67 0.74 -1.77
CA GLY A 117 -7.81 -0.34 -2.76
C GLY A 117 -9.16 -0.33 -3.47
N PHE A 118 -10.26 -0.18 -2.72
CA PHE A 118 -11.60 -0.06 -3.30
C PHE A 118 -11.73 1.17 -4.21
N SER A 119 -11.22 2.32 -3.76
CA SER A 119 -11.22 3.56 -4.53
C SER A 119 -10.41 3.43 -5.82
N LEU A 120 -9.29 2.69 -5.77
CA LEU A 120 -8.49 2.40 -6.95
C LEU A 120 -9.29 1.57 -7.97
N ALA A 121 -9.99 0.53 -7.53
CA ALA A 121 -10.83 -0.29 -8.42
C ALA A 121 -11.95 0.54 -9.09
N VAL A 122 -12.59 1.45 -8.35
CA VAL A 122 -13.55 2.42 -8.90
C VAL A 122 -12.88 3.33 -9.94
N ALA A 123 -11.70 3.88 -9.63
CA ALA A 123 -10.98 4.80 -10.51
C ALA A 123 -10.54 4.12 -11.83
N VAL A 124 -10.10 2.86 -11.78
CA VAL A 124 -9.75 2.07 -12.97
C VAL A 124 -10.99 1.81 -13.84
N LEU A 125 -12.12 1.45 -13.22
CA LEU A 125 -13.38 1.27 -13.94
C LEU A 125 -13.86 2.57 -14.59
N LEU A 126 -13.70 3.71 -13.89
CA LEU A 126 -14.01 5.02 -14.45
C LEU A 126 -13.10 5.36 -15.64
N CYS A 127 -11.79 5.09 -15.53
CA CYS A 127 -10.85 5.26 -16.64
C CYS A 127 -11.27 4.49 -17.90
N PHE A 128 -11.82 3.27 -17.74
CA PHE A 128 -12.29 2.46 -18.86
C PHE A 128 -13.41 3.15 -19.64
N VAL A 129 -14.36 3.80 -18.96
CA VAL A 129 -15.45 4.55 -19.61
C VAL A 129 -14.95 5.87 -20.19
N LEU A 130 -14.19 6.64 -19.41
CA LEU A 130 -13.71 7.95 -19.82
C LEU A 130 -12.82 7.89 -21.07
N ARG A 131 -12.07 6.80 -21.24
CA ARG A 131 -11.28 6.52 -22.45
C ARG A 131 -12.10 6.58 -23.73
N ALA A 132 -13.39 6.22 -23.67
CA ALA A 132 -14.31 6.26 -24.80
C ALA A 132 -14.87 7.65 -25.09
N TRP A 133 -14.87 8.54 -24.08
CA TRP A 133 -15.64 9.76 -24.10
C TRP A 133 -14.79 10.97 -24.45
N ASP A 134 -13.75 11.24 -23.66
CA ASP A 134 -12.86 12.39 -23.86
C ASP A 134 -11.41 12.03 -23.49
N LYS A 135 -10.48 12.27 -24.42
CA LYS A 135 -9.06 11.91 -24.27
C LYS A 135 -8.34 12.71 -23.18
N ARG A 136 -8.71 13.99 -22.98
CA ARG A 136 -8.11 14.86 -21.95
C ARG A 136 -8.62 14.46 -20.57
N VAL A 137 -9.92 14.23 -20.45
CA VAL A 137 -10.55 13.78 -19.19
C VAL A 137 -10.01 12.39 -18.81
N TYR A 138 -9.89 11.48 -19.78
CA TYR A 138 -9.25 10.18 -19.58
C TYR A 138 -7.80 10.31 -19.11
N GLY A 139 -6.98 11.16 -19.76
CA GLY A 139 -5.59 11.36 -19.37
C GLY A 139 -5.45 11.90 -17.93
N ALA A 140 -6.29 12.86 -17.56
CA ALA A 140 -6.35 13.38 -16.19
C ALA A 140 -6.79 12.31 -15.17
N ALA A 141 -7.82 11.53 -15.50
CA ALA A 141 -8.30 10.44 -14.66
C ALA A 141 -7.25 9.32 -14.51
N LEU A 142 -6.51 8.99 -15.57
CA LEU A 142 -5.43 8.02 -15.52
C LEU A 142 -4.30 8.51 -14.61
N LEU A 143 -3.88 9.77 -14.74
CA LEU A 143 -2.88 10.37 -13.84
C LEU A 143 -3.34 10.37 -12.37
N ALA A 144 -4.60 10.73 -12.12
CA ALA A 144 -5.18 10.65 -10.78
C ALA A 144 -5.21 9.22 -10.25
N THR A 145 -5.52 8.24 -11.10
CA THR A 145 -5.51 6.81 -10.76
C THR A 145 -4.10 6.33 -10.41
N LEU A 146 -3.06 6.80 -11.12
CA LEU A 146 -1.66 6.49 -10.81
C LEU A 146 -1.20 7.12 -9.50
N ALA A 147 -1.62 8.35 -9.20
CA ALA A 147 -1.34 9.00 -7.93
C ALA A 147 -2.03 8.26 -6.76
N LEU A 148 -3.28 7.85 -6.94
CA LEU A 148 -4.01 7.03 -5.97
C LEU A 148 -3.33 5.66 -5.79
N LEU A 149 -2.87 5.03 -6.88
CA LEU A 149 -2.12 3.79 -6.82
C LEU A 149 -0.87 3.96 -5.95
N ALA A 150 -0.06 4.99 -6.20
CA ALA A 150 1.16 5.25 -5.42
C ALA A 150 0.84 5.45 -3.92
N TRP A 151 -0.21 6.19 -3.60
CA TRP A 151 -0.64 6.40 -2.21
C TRP A 151 -1.16 5.12 -1.55
N THR A 152 -1.96 4.32 -2.24
CA THR A 152 -2.47 3.04 -1.72
C THR A 152 -1.33 2.03 -1.54
N SER A 153 -0.36 1.99 -2.47
CA SER A 153 0.85 1.17 -2.38
C SER A 153 1.74 1.56 -1.20
N ASP A 154 1.93 2.86 -0.93
CA ASP A 154 2.65 3.33 0.27
C ASP A 154 2.01 2.82 1.56
N GLN A 155 0.68 2.88 1.67
CA GLN A 155 -0.02 2.33 2.83
C GLN A 155 0.13 0.81 2.97
N GLY A 156 0.09 0.07 1.87
CA GLY A 156 0.36 -1.38 1.87
C GLY A 156 1.79 -1.70 2.31
N GLY A 157 2.75 -0.88 1.89
CA GLY A 157 4.14 -0.92 2.35
C GLY A 157 4.26 -0.68 3.85
N LYS A 158 3.52 0.30 4.40
CA LYS A 158 3.50 0.59 5.83
C LYS A 158 2.91 -0.55 6.67
N LEU A 159 1.86 -1.21 6.17
CA LEU A 159 1.28 -2.39 6.84
C LEU A 159 2.29 -3.55 6.95
N THR A 160 3.12 -3.74 5.93
CA THR A 160 4.05 -4.88 5.86
C THR A 160 5.42 -4.56 6.48
N HIS A 161 5.89 -3.33 6.39
CA HIS A 161 7.26 -2.94 6.76
C HIS A 161 7.35 -1.94 7.93
N GLY A 162 6.22 -1.38 8.38
CA GLY A 162 6.17 -0.34 9.41
C GLY A 162 6.03 1.06 8.81
N GLU A 163 5.50 2.01 9.59
CA GLU A 163 5.09 3.33 9.09
C GLU A 163 6.25 4.15 8.52
N THR A 164 7.45 3.87 9.01
CA THR A 164 8.66 4.67 8.78
C THR A 164 9.58 4.07 7.72
N PHE A 165 9.23 2.91 7.15
CA PHE A 165 10.12 2.13 6.30
C PHE A 165 10.66 2.90 5.09
N MET A 166 9.79 3.55 4.32
CA MET A 166 10.16 4.32 3.11
C MET A 166 10.99 5.57 3.43
N THR A 167 10.76 6.18 4.60
CA THR A 167 11.35 7.48 4.97
C THR A 167 12.60 7.35 5.84
N ARG A 168 12.84 6.17 6.44
CA ARG A 168 13.97 5.90 7.34
C ARG A 168 15.34 6.28 6.76
N HIS A 169 15.52 6.05 5.46
CA HIS A 169 16.76 6.31 4.74
C HIS A 169 16.67 7.54 3.81
N MET A 170 15.64 8.37 3.96
CA MET A 170 15.46 9.56 3.12
C MET A 170 16.62 10.55 3.34
N PRO A 171 17.29 11.07 2.29
CA PRO A 171 18.36 12.05 2.46
C PRO A 171 17.87 13.32 3.17
N GLY A 172 18.69 13.90 4.05
CA GLY A 172 18.29 15.05 4.89
C GLY A 172 17.73 16.24 4.11
N LYS A 173 18.30 16.57 2.94
CA LYS A 173 17.79 17.63 2.06
C LYS A 173 16.34 17.39 1.63
N LEU A 174 15.99 16.13 1.36
CA LEU A 174 14.65 15.73 0.93
C LEU A 174 13.68 15.65 2.13
N GLN A 175 14.15 15.24 3.31
CA GLN A 175 13.35 15.28 4.54
C GLN A 175 12.89 16.71 4.87
N THR A 176 13.80 17.69 4.76
CA THR A 176 13.47 19.11 4.99
C THR A 176 12.50 19.64 3.93
N LEU A 177 12.71 19.28 2.66
CA LEU A 177 11.84 19.71 1.55
C LEU A 177 10.41 19.17 1.70
N LEU A 178 10.27 17.87 2.01
CA LEU A 178 8.97 17.20 2.15
C LEU A 178 8.36 17.34 3.55
N ARG A 179 9.01 18.08 4.46
CA ARG A 179 8.59 18.25 5.86
C ARG A 179 8.30 16.92 6.57
N VAL A 180 9.04 15.87 6.20
CA VAL A 180 8.91 14.55 6.85
C VAL A 180 9.62 14.61 8.19
N ARG A 181 8.95 14.13 9.26
CA ARG A 181 9.54 14.09 10.59
C ARG A 181 10.81 13.22 10.54
N ALA A 182 11.97 13.84 10.72
CA ALA A 182 13.25 13.16 10.69
C ALA A 182 13.31 12.16 11.85
N ILE A 183 13.27 10.87 11.55
CA ILE A 183 13.57 9.83 12.53
C ILE A 183 15.08 9.61 12.41
N PRO A 184 15.86 9.86 13.48
CA PRO A 184 17.29 9.66 13.42
C PRO A 184 17.58 8.20 13.02
N ASN A 185 18.25 8.01 11.88
CA ASN A 185 18.57 6.70 11.30
C ASN A 185 19.56 5.87 12.14
N LYS A 186 19.93 6.39 13.30
CA LYS A 186 20.63 5.69 14.36
C LYS A 186 19.79 5.91 15.59
N VAL A 187 19.25 4.84 16.19
CA VAL A 187 19.25 4.82 17.65
C VAL A 187 20.73 4.95 17.99
N GLN A 188 21.19 6.18 18.22
CA GLN A 188 22.45 6.36 18.90
C GLN A 188 22.26 5.53 20.17
N PRO A 189 23.15 4.56 20.47
CA PRO A 189 23.07 3.86 21.74
C PRO A 189 22.88 4.94 22.77
N ILE A 190 21.81 4.84 23.57
CA ILE A 190 21.42 5.85 24.55
C ILE A 190 22.71 6.27 25.25
N LYS A 191 23.26 7.44 24.89
CA LYS A 191 24.28 8.06 25.72
C LYS A 191 23.49 8.39 26.95
N ALA A 192 23.68 7.55 27.98
CA ALA A 192 23.00 7.64 29.25
C ALA A 192 22.83 9.12 29.61
N ALA A 193 21.59 9.59 29.55
CA ALA A 193 21.29 10.96 29.92
C ALA A 193 21.74 11.10 31.38
N SER A 194 22.73 11.96 31.59
CA SER A 194 23.20 12.36 32.91
C SER A 194 22.03 13.00 33.66
N VAL A 195 21.43 12.23 34.55
CA VAL A 195 20.60 12.75 35.64
C VAL A 195 21.54 13.61 36.51
N PRO A 196 21.16 14.84 36.91
CA PRO A 196 21.97 15.60 37.83
C PRO A 196 21.89 14.95 39.21
N SER A 197 22.91 14.16 39.54
CA SER A 197 23.16 13.68 40.90
C SER A 197 24.08 14.67 41.62
N THR A 198 23.48 15.63 42.30
CA THR A 198 24.08 16.25 43.50
C THR A 198 23.74 15.29 44.64
N SER A 199 24.62 14.64 45.39
CA SER A 199 26.08 14.59 45.59
C SER A 199 26.36 13.15 46.08
N VAL A 200 27.50 12.50 45.84
CA VAL A 200 28.70 12.53 46.69
C VAL A 200 29.72 11.58 46.02
N ASN A 201 30.97 12.03 45.93
CA ASN A 201 32.22 11.29 45.70
C ASN A 201 32.46 10.57 44.35
N ALA A 202 33.63 10.87 43.79
CA ALA A 202 34.16 10.34 42.55
C ALA A 202 34.28 8.81 42.55
N THR A 203 33.53 8.14 41.66
CA THR A 203 33.86 6.78 41.20
C THR A 203 33.25 6.56 39.81
N LEU A 204 34.13 6.22 38.85
CA LEU A 204 33.92 5.65 37.51
C LEU A 204 32.50 5.70 36.91
N ALA A 205 32.36 6.42 35.79
CA ALA A 205 31.16 6.42 34.95
C ALA A 205 30.63 4.97 34.76
N PRO A 206 29.32 4.70 34.98
CA PRO A 206 28.81 3.35 34.89
C PRO A 206 28.94 2.89 33.44
N SER A 207 29.81 1.90 33.22
CA SER A 207 29.88 1.16 31.97
C SER A 207 28.47 0.64 31.63
N PRO A 208 28.07 0.65 30.35
CA PRO A 208 26.76 0.16 29.96
C PRO A 208 26.55 -1.26 30.52
N THR A 209 25.39 -1.51 31.10
CA THR A 209 25.07 -2.83 31.68
C THR A 209 25.29 -3.91 30.62
N PHE A 210 25.65 -5.13 31.04
CA PHE A 210 25.83 -6.24 30.11
C PHE A 210 24.62 -6.42 29.18
N PHE A 211 23.41 -6.22 29.72
CA PHE A 211 22.19 -6.19 28.93
C PHE A 211 22.24 -5.13 27.83
N ALA A 212 22.49 -3.85 28.15
CA ALA A 212 22.56 -2.78 27.16
C ALA A 212 23.69 -2.96 26.14
N ALA A 213 24.83 -3.52 26.57
CA ALA A 213 26.03 -3.65 25.74
C ALA A 213 26.08 -4.91 24.86
N ARG A 214 25.37 -5.98 25.23
CA ARG A 214 25.46 -7.29 24.57
C ARG A 214 24.12 -7.89 24.19
N VAL A 215 23.09 -7.71 25.01
CA VAL A 215 21.79 -8.37 24.81
C VAL A 215 20.85 -7.48 23.97
N ALA A 216 20.68 -6.21 24.34
CA ALA A 216 19.83 -5.24 23.63
C ALA A 216 20.08 -5.18 22.10
N PRO A 217 21.32 -5.09 21.59
CA PRO A 217 21.55 -5.04 20.14
C PRO A 217 21.18 -6.35 19.42
N ILE A 218 21.18 -7.50 20.11
CA ILE A 218 20.71 -8.76 19.52
C ILE A 218 19.18 -8.69 19.34
N PHE A 219 18.46 -8.22 20.37
CA PHE A 219 17.01 -8.02 20.28
C PHE A 219 16.64 -6.97 19.23
N GLU A 220 17.38 -5.86 19.13
CA GLU A 220 17.14 -4.84 18.11
C GLU A 220 17.35 -5.34 16.67
N ASN A 221 18.35 -6.18 16.46
CA ASN A 221 18.65 -6.70 15.12
C ASN A 221 17.80 -7.92 14.74
N LYS A 222 17.39 -8.74 15.71
CA LYS A 222 16.74 -10.04 15.47
C LYS A 222 15.27 -10.08 15.83
N CYS A 223 14.86 -9.36 16.88
CA CYS A 223 13.51 -9.44 17.41
C CYS A 223 12.66 -8.24 17.01
N SER A 224 13.16 -7.01 17.16
CA SER A 224 12.34 -5.80 16.96
C SER A 224 12.02 -5.48 15.49
N ASN A 225 12.62 -6.17 14.52
CA ASN A 225 12.17 -6.06 13.12
C ASN A 225 10.77 -6.67 12.91
N CYS A 226 10.42 -7.63 13.77
CA CYS A 226 9.15 -8.37 13.77
C CYS A 226 8.27 -7.95 14.96
N HIS A 227 8.85 -7.84 16.16
CA HIS A 227 8.15 -7.47 17.40
C HIS A 227 8.45 -6.02 17.80
N ASN A 228 7.78 -5.07 17.16
CA ASN A 228 7.81 -3.67 17.57
C ASN A 228 6.39 -3.07 17.64
N ALA A 229 6.28 -1.89 18.25
CA ALA A 229 5.00 -1.20 18.43
C ALA A 229 4.31 -0.79 17.12
N GLU A 230 5.04 -0.74 16.00
CA GLU A 230 4.51 -0.41 14.67
C GLU A 230 3.97 -1.65 13.93
N LYS A 231 4.23 -2.88 14.41
CA LYS A 231 3.77 -4.13 13.80
C LYS A 231 2.49 -4.62 14.47
N ARG A 232 1.48 -4.98 13.65
CA ARG A 232 0.17 -5.48 14.12
C ARG A 232 0.13 -7.01 14.28
N LYS A 233 0.93 -7.74 13.50
CA LYS A 233 1.23 -9.16 13.69
C LYS A 233 2.74 -9.33 13.55
N GLY A 234 3.35 -10.04 14.50
CA GLY A 234 4.80 -10.22 14.63
C GLY A 234 5.43 -10.85 13.39
#